data_AF-A0A6A5W6N2-F1
#
_entry.id   AF-A0A6A5W6N2-F1
#
_cell.length_a   1.000
_cell.length_b   1.000
_cell.length_c   1.000
_cell.angle_alpha   90.00
_cell.angle_beta   90.00
_cell.angle_gamma   90.00
#
_symmetry.space_group_name_H-M   'P 1'
#
loop_
_entity.id
_entity.type
_entity.pdbx_description
1 polymer ?
#
loop_
_entity_poly.entity_id
_entity_poly.type
_entity_poly.pdbx_seq_one_letter_code
_entity_poly.pdbx_strand_id
1 'polypeptide(L)'
;MPYLNKLKKHVPDPFAKFNQGKYLFHHPQADVCNLLIDSFCMRQADDVNYELKTMPWSVYAGASSSAEPFRQYLDKATVRPTLLPPWWTGEKSEEWVISGESSAWSDLRKAVTK
;
A
#
# COMPACT_ATOMS: atom_id res chain seq x y z
N MET A 1 -1.88 -5.18 -20.35
CA MET A 1 -2.19 -5.59 -18.97
C MET A 1 -1.07 -6.46 -18.42
N PRO A 2 0.01 -5.91 -17.84
CA PRO A 2 0.90 -6.73 -17.03
C PRO A 2 0.28 -6.84 -15.63
N TYR A 3 -0.35 -7.97 -15.37
CA TYR A 3 -0.69 -8.40 -14.01
C TYR A 3 0.54 -8.29 -13.12
N LEU A 4 0.34 -7.88 -11.85
CA LEU A 4 1.29 -8.01 -10.74
C LEU A 4 2.15 -9.26 -10.92
N ASN A 5 3.41 -9.07 -11.31
CA ASN A 5 4.34 -10.17 -11.43
C ASN A 5 4.73 -10.59 -10.01
N LYS A 6 3.88 -11.47 -9.46
CA LYS A 6 4.06 -12.46 -8.39
C LYS A 6 4.36 -11.90 -7.01
N LEU A 7 3.29 -11.77 -6.20
CA LEU A 7 3.40 -12.10 -4.78
C LEU A 7 4.17 -13.41 -4.68
N LYS A 8 5.30 -13.41 -3.97
CA LYS A 8 6.21 -14.56 -3.88
C LYS A 8 5.51 -15.76 -3.26
N LYS A 9 4.51 -15.52 -2.41
CA LYS A 9 3.74 -16.56 -1.74
C LYS A 9 2.27 -16.50 -2.08
N HIS A 10 1.75 -17.61 -2.60
CA HIS A 10 0.32 -17.87 -2.68
C HIS A 10 -0.25 -18.12 -1.28
N VAL A 11 -1.36 -17.48 -0.96
CA VAL A 11 -2.08 -17.65 0.30
C VAL A 11 -3.40 -18.38 0.01
N PRO A 12 -3.62 -19.60 0.56
CA PRO A 12 -4.88 -20.31 0.39
C PRO A 12 -6.02 -19.56 1.09
N ASP A 13 -7.21 -19.64 0.51
CA ASP A 13 -8.43 -18.98 1.00
C ASP A 13 -8.24 -17.50 1.34
N PRO A 14 -7.77 -16.68 0.38
CA PRO A 14 -7.34 -15.30 0.63
C PRO A 14 -8.46 -14.45 1.23
N PHE A 15 -9.70 -14.61 0.77
CA PHE A 15 -10.85 -13.88 1.29
C PHE A 15 -11.27 -14.30 2.70
N ALA A 16 -11.17 -15.59 3.03
CA ALA A 16 -11.45 -16.06 4.39
C ALA A 16 -10.42 -15.47 5.38
N LYS A 17 -9.15 -15.46 5.00
CA LYS A 17 -8.08 -14.86 5.79
C LYS A 17 -8.20 -13.34 5.88
N PHE A 18 -8.66 -12.69 4.81
CA PHE A 18 -8.97 -11.26 4.82
C PHE A 18 -10.07 -10.93 5.82
N ASN A 19 -11.19 -11.68 5.79
CA ASN A 19 -12.29 -11.50 6.74
C ASN A 19 -11.87 -11.74 8.20
N GLN A 20 -10.86 -12.59 8.42
CA GLN A 20 -10.29 -12.83 9.75
C GLN A 20 -9.25 -11.77 10.17
N GLY A 21 -8.94 -10.79 9.32
CA GLY A 21 -7.86 -9.82 9.54
C GLY A 21 -6.46 -10.39 9.37
N LYS A 22 -6.31 -11.64 8.93
CA LYS A 22 -5.02 -12.36 8.90
C LYS A 22 -4.39 -12.44 7.51
N TYR A 23 -4.94 -11.79 6.50
CA TYR A 23 -4.46 -11.90 5.13
C TYR A 23 -2.97 -11.58 5.01
N LEU A 24 -2.54 -10.42 5.53
CA LEU A 24 -1.14 -9.98 5.46
C LEU A 24 -0.19 -10.86 6.27
N PHE A 25 -0.68 -11.59 7.28
CA PHE A 25 0.15 -12.36 8.21
C PHE A 25 0.83 -13.54 7.54
N HIS A 26 0.25 -14.02 6.43
CA HIS A 26 0.76 -15.19 5.72
C HIS A 26 1.72 -14.83 4.59
N HIS A 27 1.93 -13.54 4.32
CA HIS A 27 2.82 -13.07 3.27
C HIS A 27 4.25 -12.79 3.79
N PRO A 28 5.28 -13.01 2.95
CA PRO A 28 6.62 -12.47 3.18
C PRO A 28 6.60 -10.96 3.34
N GLN A 29 7.60 -10.44 4.04
CA GLN A 29 7.71 -9.01 4.34
C GLN A 29 7.65 -8.11 3.08
N ALA A 30 8.34 -8.49 1.99
CA ALA A 30 8.31 -7.76 0.72
C ALA A 30 6.92 -7.76 0.05
N ASP A 31 6.20 -8.87 0.12
CA ASP A 31 4.85 -8.99 -0.45
C ASP A 31 3.87 -8.10 0.31
N VAL A 32 3.97 -8.05 1.65
CA VAL A 32 3.14 -7.16 2.48
C VAL A 32 3.39 -5.69 2.14
N CYS A 33 4.65 -5.29 1.96
CA CYS A 33 4.95 -3.92 1.54
C CYS A 33 4.31 -3.58 0.19
N ASN A 34 4.51 -4.44 -0.82
CA ASN A 34 3.92 -4.23 -2.14
C ASN A 34 2.39 -4.11 -2.06
N LEU A 35 1.74 -5.00 -1.30
CA LEU A 35 0.28 -4.97 -1.10
C LEU A 35 -0.19 -3.67 -0.44
N LEU A 36 0.55 -3.15 0.54
CA LEU A 36 0.21 -1.88 1.20
C LEU A 36 0.35 -0.70 0.24
N ILE A 37 1.44 -0.64 -0.52
CA ILE A 37 1.67 0.40 -1.53
C ILE A 37 0.58 0.33 -2.61
N ASP A 38 0.30 -0.86 -3.15
CA ASP A 38 -0.75 -1.08 -4.15
C ASP A 38 -2.10 -0.59 -3.63
N SER A 39 -2.47 -1.00 -2.41
CA SER A 39 -3.75 -0.61 -1.80
C SER A 39 -3.85 0.90 -1.57
N PHE A 40 -2.74 1.56 -1.23
CA PHE A 40 -2.68 3.00 -1.06
C PHE A 40 -2.82 3.73 -2.40
N CYS A 41 -2.10 3.31 -3.44
CA CYS A 41 -2.20 3.89 -4.78
C CYS A 41 -3.61 3.73 -5.36
N MET A 42 -4.23 2.55 -5.18
CA MET A 42 -5.63 2.34 -5.55
C MET A 42 -6.56 3.27 -4.77
N ARG A 43 -6.37 3.41 -3.45
CA ARG A 43 -7.18 4.32 -2.64
C ARG A 43 -7.09 5.78 -3.11
N GLN A 44 -5.89 6.25 -3.42
CA GLN A 44 -5.71 7.61 -3.95
C GLN A 44 -6.40 7.80 -5.30
N ALA A 45 -6.27 6.83 -6.20
CA ALA A 45 -6.94 6.87 -7.49
C ALA A 45 -8.47 6.89 -7.33
N ASP A 46 -9.01 6.12 -6.38
CA ASP A 46 -10.45 6.09 -6.09
C ASP A 46 -10.94 7.41 -5.50
N ASP A 47 -10.21 7.99 -4.54
CA ASP A 47 -10.57 9.28 -3.93
C ASP A 47 -10.70 10.38 -5.01
N VAL A 48 -9.80 10.38 -6.00
CA VAL A 48 -9.83 11.36 -7.10
C VAL A 48 -10.94 11.07 -8.12
N ASN A 49 -11.05 9.82 -8.57
CA ASN A 49 -11.96 9.46 -9.66
C ASN A 49 -13.43 9.37 -9.24
N TYR A 50 -13.70 8.99 -7.98
CA TYR A 50 -15.05 8.70 -7.50
C TYR A 50 -15.52 9.64 -6.39
N GLU A 51 -14.62 10.11 -5.52
CA GLU A 51 -14.99 11.01 -4.42
C GLU A 51 -14.73 12.49 -4.72
N LEU A 52 -14.08 12.81 -5.85
CA LEU A 52 -13.59 14.17 -6.18
C LEU A 52 -12.73 14.79 -5.07
N LYS A 53 -12.01 13.94 -4.33
CA LYS A 53 -11.11 14.32 -3.24
C LYS A 53 -9.67 14.13 -3.67
N THR A 54 -8.85 15.12 -3.37
CA THR A 54 -7.41 15.03 -3.54
C THR A 54 -6.74 15.03 -2.18
N MET A 55 -5.95 13.99 -1.89
CA MET A 55 -5.12 14.02 -0.69
C MET A 55 -4.06 15.13 -0.81
N PRO A 56 -3.93 16.03 0.18
CA PRO A 56 -2.83 16.97 0.22
C PRO A 56 -1.48 16.25 0.13
N TRP A 57 -0.48 16.91 -0.46
CA TRP A 57 0.89 16.37 -0.60
C TRP A 57 0.98 15.06 -1.39
N SER A 58 -0.02 14.77 -2.23
CA SER A 58 0.02 13.64 -3.16
C SER A 58 0.37 14.07 -4.58
N VAL A 59 0.72 13.09 -5.41
CA VAL A 59 0.92 13.28 -6.86
C VAL A 59 -0.32 13.83 -7.56
N TYR A 60 -1.51 13.56 -7.03
CA TYR A 60 -2.77 14.10 -7.54
C TYR A 60 -3.00 15.57 -7.13
N ALA A 61 -2.31 16.06 -6.09
CA ALA A 61 -2.29 17.46 -5.68
C ALA A 61 -1.12 18.25 -6.29
N GLY A 62 -0.33 17.64 -7.19
CA GLY A 62 0.85 18.26 -7.81
C GLY A 62 2.15 18.10 -7.03
N ALA A 63 2.18 17.28 -5.97
CA ALA A 63 3.43 16.95 -5.29
C ALA A 63 4.30 16.00 -6.14
N SER A 64 5.61 16.01 -5.92
CA SER A 64 6.55 15.13 -6.63
C SER A 64 6.48 13.66 -6.18
N SER A 65 5.93 13.40 -5.00
CA SER A 65 5.80 12.07 -4.40
C SER A 65 4.65 12.05 -3.41
N SER A 66 3.96 10.92 -3.32
CA SER A 66 2.93 10.65 -2.31
C SER A 66 3.51 9.99 -1.04
N ALA A 67 4.82 10.14 -0.80
CA ALA A 67 5.51 9.57 0.37
C ALA A 67 4.89 10.02 1.70
N GLU A 68 4.57 11.30 1.86
CA GLU A 68 3.96 11.82 3.08
C GLU A 68 2.55 11.26 3.36
N PRO A 69 1.59 11.30 2.43
CA PRO A 69 0.30 10.65 2.65
C PRO A 69 0.43 9.13 2.80
N PHE A 70 1.45 8.50 2.22
CA PHE A 70 1.73 7.08 2.46
C PHE A 70 2.21 6.81 3.90
N ARG A 71 3.07 7.67 4.49
CA ARG A 71 3.44 7.57 5.91
C ARG A 71 2.20 7.68 6.81
N GLN A 72 1.33 8.66 6.55
CA GLN A 72 0.07 8.80 7.29
C GLN A 72 -0.86 7.59 7.13
N TYR A 73 -0.87 6.97 5.95
CA TYR A 73 -1.59 5.72 5.70
C TYR A 73 -1.03 4.57 6.54
N LEU A 74 0.30 4.43 6.61
CA LEU A 74 0.96 3.42 7.46
C LEU A 74 0.70 3.67 8.94
N ASP A 75 0.74 4.91 9.41
CA ASP A 75 0.42 5.25 10.81
C ASP A 75 -1.01 4.78 11.17
N LYS A 76 -1.98 5.03 10.28
CA LYS A 76 -3.36 4.53 10.44
C LYS A 76 -3.45 3.00 10.43
N ALA A 77 -2.54 2.31 9.73
CA ALA A 77 -2.48 0.86 9.73
C ALA A 77 -1.88 0.31 11.03
N THR A 78 -0.86 0.98 11.59
CA THR A 78 -0.19 0.55 12.84
C THR A 78 -1.10 0.59 14.06
N VAL A 79 -2.02 1.56 14.13
CA VAL A 79 -2.97 1.67 15.25
C VAL A 79 -4.12 0.66 15.16
N ARG A 80 -4.27 -0.07 14.04
CA ARG A 80 -5.33 -1.06 13.86
C ARG A 80 -4.88 -2.42 14.39
N PRO A 81 -5.47 -2.92 15.49
CA PRO A 81 -5.12 -4.23 15.99
C PRO A 81 -5.40 -5.28 14.91
N THR A 82 -4.51 -6.26 14.80
CA THR A 82 -4.62 -7.41 13.88
C THR A 82 -4.49 -7.12 12.39
N LEU A 83 -4.37 -5.86 11.95
CA LEU A 83 -4.19 -5.58 10.51
C LEU A 83 -2.78 -5.93 10.02
N LEU A 84 -1.77 -5.47 10.75
CA LEU A 84 -0.37 -5.66 10.38
C LEU A 84 0.21 -6.92 11.04
N PRO A 85 1.11 -7.64 10.35
CA PRO A 85 1.75 -8.83 10.91
C PRO A 85 2.54 -8.51 12.19
N PRO A 86 2.73 -9.48 13.10
CA PRO A 86 3.43 -9.26 14.38
C PRO A 86 4.89 -8.80 14.25
N TRP A 87 5.53 -9.05 13.12
CA TRP A 87 6.90 -8.60 12.83
C TRP A 87 6.97 -7.15 12.36
N TRP A 88 5.84 -6.46 12.21
CA TRP A 88 5.77 -5.07 11.81
C TRP A 88 6.22 -4.15 12.95
N THR A 89 7.30 -3.40 12.73
CA THR A 89 7.80 -2.37 13.64
C THR A 89 7.79 -1.03 12.92
N GLY A 90 7.54 0.07 13.65
CA GLY A 90 7.45 1.42 13.06
C GLY A 90 8.71 1.87 12.33
N GLU A 91 9.88 1.36 12.71
CA GLU A 91 11.17 1.64 12.05
C GLU A 91 11.21 1.22 10.58
N LYS A 92 10.44 0.19 10.19
CA LYS A 92 10.42 -0.29 8.81
C LYS A 92 9.67 0.65 7.86
N SER A 93 8.84 1.56 8.37
CA SER A 93 8.01 2.45 7.53
C SER A 93 8.84 3.28 6.55
N GLU A 94 10.03 3.73 6.94
CA GLU A 94 10.87 4.58 6.08
C GLU A 94 11.53 3.78 4.93
N GLU A 95 12.01 2.56 5.20
CA GLU A 95 12.54 1.66 4.17
C GLU A 95 11.48 1.37 3.10
N TRP A 96 10.21 1.29 3.51
CA TRP A 96 9.10 1.01 2.61
C TRP A 96 8.69 2.20 1.78
N VAL A 97 8.71 3.42 2.34
CA VAL A 97 8.52 4.65 1.56
C VAL A 97 9.55 4.70 0.43
N ILE A 98 10.82 4.45 0.73
CA ILE A 98 11.89 4.40 -0.28
C ILE A 98 11.61 3.31 -1.33
N SER A 99 11.17 2.12 -0.90
CA SER A 99 10.84 1.03 -1.82
C SER A 99 9.67 1.38 -2.75
N GLY A 100 8.66 2.11 -2.24
CA GLY A 100 7.48 2.51 -2.99
C GLY A 100 7.74 3.55 -4.06
N GLU A 101 8.81 4.33 -3.93
CA GLU A 101 9.27 5.27 -4.95
C GLU A 101 10.04 4.62 -6.11
N SER A 102 10.22 3.30 -6.07
CA SER A 102 10.94 2.52 -7.09
C SER A 102 10.08 1.43 -7.75
N SER A 103 8.80 1.34 -7.38
CA SER A 103 7.93 0.26 -7.85
C SER A 103 7.39 0.52 -9.26
N ALA A 104 7.20 -0.53 -10.07
CA ALA A 104 6.90 -0.36 -11.50
C ALA A 104 5.41 -0.03 -11.79
N TRP A 105 4.47 -0.49 -10.97
CA TRP A 105 3.03 -0.27 -11.15
C TRP A 105 2.44 0.69 -10.11
N SER A 106 2.94 0.65 -8.88
CA SER A 106 2.43 1.41 -7.74
C SER A 106 3.52 2.35 -7.22
N ASP A 107 4.06 3.15 -8.12
CA ASP A 107 5.10 4.13 -7.82
C ASP A 107 4.48 5.29 -7.05
N LEU A 108 4.95 5.58 -5.84
CA LEU A 108 4.44 6.71 -5.05
C LEU A 108 4.63 8.06 -5.76
N ARG A 109 5.50 8.13 -6.78
CA ARG A 109 5.79 9.31 -7.59
C ARG A 109 4.93 9.43 -8.85
N LYS A 110 4.05 8.47 -9.12
CA LYS A 110 3.21 8.48 -10.33
C LYS A 110 1.74 8.33 -9.96
N ALA A 111 0.89 9.09 -10.64
CA ALA A 111 -0.54 8.82 -10.62
C ALA A 111 -0.80 7.46 -11.29
N VAL A 112 -1.73 6.69 -10.73
CA VAL A 112 -2.21 5.46 -11.36
C VAL A 112 -2.95 5.84 -12.65
N THR A 113 -2.41 5.41 -13.78
CA THR A 113 -3.01 5.59 -15.12
C THR A 113 -3.70 4.30 -15.57
N LYS A 114 -4.84 4.41 -16.26
CA LYS A 114 -5.55 3.27 -16.88
C LYS A 114 -4.86 2.75 -18.13
#